data_AF-A0A961IY92-F1
#
_entry.id   AF-A0A961IY92-F1
#
_cell.length_a   1.000
_cell.length_b   1.000
_cell.length_c   1.000
_cell.angle_alpha   90.00
_cell.angle_beta   90.00
_cell.angle_gamma   90.00
#
_symmetry.space_group_name_H-M   'P 1'
#
loop_
_entity.id
_entity.type
_entity.pdbx_description
1 polymer ?
#
loop_
_entity_poly.entity_id
_entity_poly.type
_entity_poly.pdbx_seq_one_letter_code
_entity_poly.pdbx_strand_id
1 'polypeptide(L)'
;MSRRKWLLAFVTGLALLGAAAGRAQSAETPDTGLPARQLHTSDWDGICAAGTDFGTGCAAIGARDIVDAAAPPWRSIGRINYASTRMRGHCTGTLVGERVVATAAHCLYNAARRTWLPAPSLLFAAGYQR
;
A
#
# COMPACT_ATOMS: atom_id res chain seq x y z
N MET A 1 -23.73 -21.24 -50.76
CA MET A 1 -23.88 -19.97 -50.01
C MET A 1 -23.42 -20.12 -48.56
N SER A 2 -22.71 -19.10 -48.05
CA SER A 2 -22.70 -18.69 -46.63
C SER A 2 -21.85 -19.40 -45.56
N ARG A 3 -20.58 -19.77 -45.86
CA ARG A 3 -19.56 -19.99 -44.80
C ARG A 3 -18.72 -18.74 -44.48
N ARG A 4 -18.71 -17.74 -45.38
CA ARG A 4 -17.97 -16.47 -45.20
C ARG A 4 -18.62 -15.47 -44.24
N LYS A 5 -19.92 -15.62 -43.92
CA LYS A 5 -20.65 -14.65 -43.09
C LYS A 5 -20.36 -14.80 -41.58
N TRP A 6 -19.91 -15.97 -41.11
CA TRP A 6 -19.67 -16.23 -39.69
C TRP A 6 -18.31 -15.73 -39.19
N LEU A 7 -17.30 -15.62 -40.07
CA LEU A 7 -15.97 -15.13 -39.69
C LEU A 7 -15.96 -13.62 -39.43
N LEU A 8 -16.79 -12.85 -40.13
CA LEU A 8 -16.87 -11.40 -39.94
C LEU A 8 -17.54 -11.03 -38.62
N ALA A 9 -18.56 -11.78 -38.17
CA ALA A 9 -19.26 -11.48 -36.91
C ALA A 9 -18.38 -11.65 -35.66
N PHE A 10 -17.48 -12.64 -35.65
CA PHE A 10 -16.59 -12.88 -34.52
C PHE A 10 -15.45 -11.85 -34.40
N VAL A 11 -14.96 -11.34 -35.54
CA VAL A 11 -13.89 -10.32 -35.55
C VAL A 11 -14.41 -8.97 -35.07
N THR A 12 -15.66 -8.61 -35.35
CA THR A 12 -16.29 -7.37 -34.83
C THR A 12 -16.77 -7.47 -33.38
N GLY A 13 -17.06 -8.66 -32.86
CA GLY A 13 -17.52 -8.81 -31.47
C GLY A 13 -16.42 -8.61 -30.42
N LEU A 14 -15.18 -8.95 -30.76
CA LEU A 14 -14.03 -8.83 -29.84
C LEU A 14 -13.50 -7.39 -29.71
N ALA A 15 -13.85 -6.50 -30.65
CA ALA A 15 -13.43 -5.10 -30.65
C ALA A 15 -14.22 -4.20 -29.69
N LEU A 16 -15.34 -4.68 -29.12
CA LEU A 16 -16.22 -3.89 -28.25
C LEU A 16 -16.01 -4.13 -26.75
N LEU A 17 -15.20 -5.11 -26.37
CA LEU A 17 -14.67 -5.22 -25.00
C LEU A 17 -13.40 -4.36 -24.90
N GLY A 18 -13.58 -3.05 -25.07
CA GLY A 18 -12.59 -2.07 -24.70
C GLY A 18 -12.24 -2.31 -23.24
N ALA A 19 -11.04 -2.81 -22.98
CA ALA A 19 -10.46 -2.81 -21.67
C ALA A 19 -10.53 -1.37 -21.17
N ALA A 20 -11.45 -1.10 -20.25
CA ALA A 20 -11.30 -0.03 -19.29
C ALA A 20 -10.10 -0.43 -18.41
N ALA A 21 -8.91 -0.39 -18.99
CA ALA A 21 -7.69 -0.24 -18.22
C ALA A 21 -7.90 1.09 -17.51
N GLY A 22 -8.34 1.02 -16.25
CA GLY A 22 -8.32 2.16 -15.37
C GLY A 22 -6.91 2.71 -15.44
N ARG A 23 -6.76 3.86 -16.12
CA ARG A 23 -5.51 4.58 -16.03
C ARG A 23 -5.42 4.95 -14.57
N ALA A 24 -4.51 4.30 -13.85
CA ALA A 24 -3.98 4.91 -12.65
C ALA A 24 -3.47 6.27 -13.13
N GLN A 25 -4.23 7.32 -12.84
CA GLN A 25 -3.72 8.66 -12.90
C GLN A 25 -2.66 8.65 -11.81
N SER A 26 -1.43 8.29 -12.19
CA SER A 26 -0.27 8.69 -11.42
C SER A 26 -0.37 10.19 -11.42
N ALA A 27 -0.90 10.74 -10.33
CA ALA A 27 -0.72 12.14 -10.01
C ALA A 27 0.75 12.44 -10.33
N GLU A 28 0.92 13.49 -11.12
CA GLU A 28 2.19 14.15 -11.42
C GLU A 28 3.19 13.83 -10.32
N THR A 29 4.31 13.17 -10.67
CA THR A 29 5.33 12.78 -9.69
C THR A 29 5.57 13.98 -8.79
N PRO A 30 5.19 13.92 -7.50
CA PRO A 30 5.33 15.08 -6.63
C PRO A 30 6.79 15.47 -6.65
N ASP A 31 7.08 16.76 -6.87
CA ASP A 31 8.43 17.26 -6.62
C ASP A 31 8.79 16.85 -5.19
N THR A 32 9.71 15.90 -5.09
CA THR A 32 10.04 15.32 -3.79
C THR A 32 10.72 16.35 -2.89
N GLY A 33 11.18 17.48 -3.46
CA GLY A 33 11.73 18.62 -2.74
C GLY A 33 12.82 18.23 -1.74
N LEU A 34 13.43 17.04 -1.91
CA LEU A 34 14.25 16.43 -0.88
C LEU A 34 15.41 17.38 -0.61
N PRO A 35 15.52 17.98 0.58
CA PRO A 35 16.70 18.74 0.91
C PRO A 35 17.87 17.76 0.77
N ALA A 36 18.96 18.21 0.13
CA ALA A 36 20.19 17.42 -0.04
C ALA A 36 20.79 16.90 1.30
N ARG A 37 20.19 17.31 2.43
CA ARG A 37 20.50 16.86 3.78
C ARG A 37 19.21 16.73 4.58
N GLN A 38 19.01 15.57 5.20
CA GLN A 38 18.03 15.37 6.26
C GLN A 38 18.40 16.26 7.45
N LEU A 39 17.92 17.50 7.46
CA LEU A 39 18.11 18.44 8.56
C LEU A 39 17.08 18.12 9.63
N HIS A 40 17.42 17.25 10.57
CA HIS A 40 16.61 17.03 11.77
C HIS A 40 16.63 18.31 12.62
N THR A 41 15.59 19.13 12.53
CA THR A 41 15.37 20.29 13.42
C THR A 41 14.47 19.88 14.59
N SER A 42 14.47 20.66 15.68
CA SER A 42 13.63 20.41 16.87
C SER A 42 12.13 20.45 16.59
N ASP A 43 11.73 21.03 15.47
CA ASP A 43 10.35 21.29 15.09
C ASP A 43 9.83 20.26 14.08
N TRP A 44 10.59 19.18 13.84
CA TRP A 44 10.16 18.05 13.03
C TRP A 44 9.02 17.29 13.72
N ASP A 45 7.79 17.50 13.26
CA ASP A 45 6.72 16.53 13.43
C ASP A 45 6.78 15.53 12.26
N GLY A 46 6.93 14.23 12.57
CA GLY A 46 6.99 13.14 11.59
C GLY A 46 5.73 13.02 10.73
N ILE A 47 4.65 13.70 11.10
CA ILE A 47 3.44 13.87 10.31
C ILE A 47 3.62 14.99 9.26
N CYS A 48 4.22 16.11 9.65
CA CYS A 48 4.22 17.36 8.90
C CYS A 48 5.35 17.52 7.88
N ALA A 49 6.36 16.67 7.92
CA ALA A 49 7.58 16.85 7.15
C ALA A 49 7.60 16.16 5.77
N ALA A 50 6.44 15.68 5.31
CA ALA A 50 6.32 14.92 4.06
C ALA A 50 5.89 15.78 2.84
N GLY A 51 5.83 17.11 2.96
CA GLY A 51 5.40 18.04 1.89
C GLY A 51 6.46 19.09 1.53
N THR A 52 6.25 19.77 0.40
CA THR A 52 7.12 20.87 -0.10
C THR A 52 7.03 22.15 0.75
N ASP A 53 6.01 22.27 1.60
CA ASP A 53 5.84 23.29 2.62
C ASP A 53 5.14 22.66 3.84
N PHE A 54 5.79 22.71 5.01
CA PHE A 54 5.34 22.05 6.25
C PHE A 54 3.89 22.41 6.61
N GLY A 55 3.48 23.66 6.41
CA GLY A 55 2.14 24.12 6.79
C GLY A 55 1.00 23.49 5.98
N THR A 56 1.21 23.25 4.68
CA THR A 56 0.20 22.65 3.80
C THR A 56 0.15 21.13 3.94
N GLY A 57 1.30 20.48 4.16
CA GLY A 57 1.39 19.04 4.42
C GLY A 57 0.71 18.62 5.72
N CYS A 58 0.94 19.36 6.82
CA CYS A 58 0.24 19.15 8.09
C CYS A 58 -1.28 19.23 7.91
N ALA A 59 -1.75 20.31 7.27
CA ALA A 59 -3.17 20.55 7.09
C ALA A 59 -3.83 19.44 6.26
N ALA A 60 -3.18 19.00 5.17
CA ALA A 60 -3.68 17.92 4.33
C ALA A 60 -3.74 16.56 5.06
N ILE A 61 -2.79 16.26 5.95
CA ILE A 61 -2.82 15.02 6.74
C ILE A 61 -3.85 15.11 7.88
N GLY A 62 -3.92 16.26 8.55
CA GLY A 62 -4.92 16.52 9.59
C GLY A 62 -6.36 16.56 9.05
N ALA A 63 -6.54 16.90 7.77
CA ALA A 63 -7.83 16.88 7.10
C ALA A 63 -8.26 15.49 6.61
N ARG A 64 -7.47 14.42 6.83
CA ARG A 64 -7.87 13.06 6.44
C ARG A 64 -8.96 12.53 7.37
N ASP A 65 -10.02 12.01 6.79
CA ASP A 65 -11.06 11.33 7.55
C ASP A 65 -10.53 10.06 8.22
N ILE A 66 -10.83 9.90 9.51
CA ILE A 66 -10.59 8.65 10.22
C ILE A 66 -11.75 7.70 9.88
N VAL A 67 -11.41 6.62 9.19
CA VAL A 67 -12.36 5.58 8.79
C VAL A 67 -12.39 4.44 9.81
N ASP A 68 -13.51 3.73 9.90
CA ASP A 68 -13.59 2.47 10.64
C ASP A 68 -12.74 1.39 9.95
N ALA A 69 -11.69 0.91 10.62
CA ALA A 69 -10.80 -0.09 10.08
C ALA A 69 -11.47 -1.45 9.92
N ALA A 70 -12.56 -1.75 10.61
CA ALA A 70 -13.32 -3.00 10.46
C ALA A 70 -14.29 -2.96 9.27
N ALA A 71 -14.57 -1.78 8.71
CA ALA A 71 -15.43 -1.62 7.56
C ALA A 71 -14.72 -2.02 6.25
N PRO A 72 -15.43 -2.57 5.24
CA PRO A 72 -14.90 -2.70 3.90
C PRO A 72 -14.59 -1.32 3.27
N PRO A 73 -13.52 -1.18 2.47
CA PRO A 73 -12.46 -2.16 2.19
C PRO A 73 -11.34 -2.17 3.25
N TRP A 74 -11.37 -1.25 4.22
CA TRP A 74 -10.31 -1.00 5.20
C TRP A 74 -9.95 -2.21 6.05
N ARG A 75 -10.90 -3.13 6.29
CA ARG A 75 -10.65 -4.40 6.97
C ARG A 75 -9.64 -5.32 6.30
N SER A 76 -9.31 -5.06 5.02
CA SER A 76 -8.21 -5.76 4.33
C SER A 76 -6.83 -5.28 4.79
N ILE A 77 -6.72 -4.06 5.32
CA ILE A 77 -5.48 -3.49 5.85
C ILE A 77 -5.39 -3.85 7.33
N GLY A 78 -4.19 -4.17 7.80
CA GLY A 78 -3.99 -4.55 9.19
C GLY A 78 -2.55 -4.46 9.64
N ARG A 79 -2.31 -4.94 10.85
CA ARG A 79 -1.00 -4.90 11.49
C ARG A 79 -0.39 -6.30 11.54
N ILE A 80 0.80 -6.44 10.98
CA ILE A 80 1.67 -7.60 11.19
C ILE A 80 2.47 -7.34 12.44
N ASN A 81 2.25 -8.13 13.49
CA ASN A 81 3.01 -8.11 14.72
C ASN A 81 4.06 -9.20 14.66
N TYR A 82 5.26 -8.89 15.15
CA TYR A 82 6.31 -9.89 15.31
C TYR A 82 7.04 -9.74 16.63
N ALA A 83 7.40 -10.87 17.22
CA ALA A 83 8.07 -10.90 18.52
C ALA A 83 9.07 -12.06 18.62
N SER A 84 10.19 -11.77 19.25
CA SER A 84 11.22 -12.71 19.70
C SER A 84 11.70 -12.31 21.09
N THR A 85 12.60 -13.08 21.68
CA THR A 85 13.21 -12.76 22.98
C THR A 85 13.96 -11.43 22.99
N ARG A 86 14.42 -10.93 21.84
CA ARG A 86 15.24 -9.71 21.74
C ARG A 86 14.63 -8.60 20.90
N MET A 87 13.48 -8.83 20.26
CA MET A 87 12.90 -7.89 19.31
C MET A 87 11.39 -8.02 19.30
N ARG A 88 10.68 -6.91 19.36
CA ARG A 88 9.24 -6.82 19.13
C ARG A 88 8.97 -5.63 18.23
N GLY A 89 8.03 -5.76 17.34
CA GLY A 89 7.70 -4.69 16.40
C GLY A 89 6.45 -5.00 15.61
N HIS A 90 6.11 -4.07 14.73
CA HIS A 90 4.98 -4.23 13.84
C HIS A 90 5.20 -3.51 12.51
N CYS A 91 4.52 -4.01 11.49
CA CYS A 91 4.40 -3.37 10.19
C CYS A 91 2.95 -3.38 9.71
N THR A 92 2.68 -2.62 8.67
CA THR A 92 1.40 -2.69 7.96
C THR A 92 1.41 -3.87 6.98
N GLY A 93 0.28 -4.54 6.85
CA GLY A 93 0.04 -5.57 5.83
C GLY A 93 -1.33 -5.40 5.19
N THR A 94 -1.50 -5.95 4.00
CA THR A 94 -2.78 -5.94 3.26
C THR A 94 -3.16 -7.35 2.85
N LEU A 95 -4.38 -7.79 3.18
CA LEU A 95 -4.99 -9.01 2.68
C LEU A 95 -5.26 -8.87 1.18
N VAL A 96 -4.54 -9.65 0.37
CA VAL A 96 -4.72 -9.74 -1.09
C VAL A 96 -5.42 -11.04 -1.51
N GLY A 97 -5.77 -11.87 -0.53
CA GLY A 97 -6.57 -13.08 -0.66
C GLY A 97 -6.98 -13.57 0.72
N GLU A 98 -7.79 -14.63 0.79
CA GLU A 98 -8.36 -15.14 2.05
C GLU A 98 -7.30 -15.48 3.12
N ARG A 99 -6.10 -15.88 2.68
CA ARG A 99 -5.00 -16.32 3.56
C ARG A 99 -3.65 -15.73 3.14
N VAL A 100 -3.64 -14.67 2.33
CA VAL A 100 -2.42 -14.08 1.76
C VAL A 100 -2.35 -12.61 2.13
N VAL A 101 -1.27 -12.24 2.82
CA VAL A 101 -1.00 -10.86 3.25
C VAL A 101 0.27 -10.37 2.56
N ALA A 102 0.16 -9.23 1.87
CA ALA A 102 1.28 -8.51 1.30
C ALA A 102 1.86 -7.51 2.31
N THR A 103 3.18 -7.40 2.39
CA THR A 103 3.91 -6.43 3.22
C THR A 103 5.29 -6.14 2.64
N ALA A 104 6.02 -5.21 3.25
CA ALA A 104 7.37 -4.86 2.83
C ALA A 104 8.40 -5.92 3.27
N ALA A 105 9.32 -6.28 2.36
CA ALA A 105 10.38 -7.24 2.66
C ALA A 105 11.28 -6.79 3.83
N HIS A 106 11.59 -5.49 3.92
CA HIS A 106 12.47 -4.95 4.97
C HIS A 106 11.88 -5.08 6.39
N CYS A 107 10.56 -5.31 6.51
CA CYS A 107 9.93 -5.58 7.80
C CYS A 107 10.26 -6.98 8.33
N LEU A 108 10.33 -7.96 7.43
CA LEU A 108 10.43 -9.38 7.80
C LEU A 108 11.81 -9.98 7.54
N TYR A 109 12.65 -9.31 6.76
CA TYR A 109 14.01 -9.77 6.48
C TYR A 109 15.01 -9.18 7.47
N ASN A 110 15.70 -10.04 8.20
CA ASN A 110 16.81 -9.64 9.06
C ASN A 110 18.10 -9.57 8.24
N ALA A 111 18.48 -8.37 7.82
CA ALA A 111 19.68 -8.16 7.00
C ALA A 111 20.99 -8.58 7.72
N ALA A 112 21.10 -8.32 9.03
CA ALA A 112 22.30 -8.67 9.81
C ALA A 112 22.53 -10.19 9.89
N ARG A 113 21.46 -10.97 9.96
CA ARG A 113 21.49 -12.44 10.01
C ARG A 113 21.24 -13.10 8.65
N ARG A 114 20.98 -12.30 7.61
CA ARG A 114 20.63 -12.74 6.25
C ARG A 114 19.51 -13.79 6.21
N THR A 115 18.50 -13.63 7.06
CA THR A 115 17.42 -14.61 7.21
C THR A 115 16.07 -13.93 7.42
N TRP A 116 14.99 -14.63 7.08
CA TRP A 116 13.62 -14.18 7.36
C TRP A 116 13.24 -14.43 8.81
N LEU A 117 12.35 -13.59 9.35
CA LEU A 117 11.71 -13.87 10.64
C LEU A 117 10.93 -15.20 10.55
N PRO A 118 10.97 -16.06 11.59
CA PRO A 118 10.25 -17.33 11.58
C PRO A 118 8.75 -17.10 11.46
N ALA A 119 8.07 -17.83 10.57
CA ALA A 119 6.63 -17.71 10.37
C ALA A 119 5.80 -17.78 11.67
N PRO A 120 6.09 -18.68 12.65
CA PRO A 120 5.33 -18.74 13.90
C PRO A 120 5.46 -17.50 14.80
N SER A 121 6.45 -16.65 14.54
CA SER A 121 6.64 -15.40 15.29
C SER A 121 5.80 -14.24 14.74
N LEU A 122 5.07 -14.46 13.64
CA LEU A 122 4.29 -13.45 12.93
C LEU A 122 2.80 -13.63 13.20
N LEU A 123 2.10 -12.53 13.50
CA LEU A 123 0.64 -12.52 13.63
C LEU A 123 0.06 -11.30 12.91
N PHE A 124 -0.81 -11.54 11.93
CA PHE A 124 -1.56 -10.48 11.26
C PHE A 124 -2.91 -10.23 11.94
N ALA A 125 -3.17 -8.98 12.30
CA ALA A 125 -4.45 -8.51 12.82
C ALA A 125 -5.11 -7.60 11.77
N ALA A 126 -6.08 -8.14 11.04
CA ALA A 126 -6.88 -7.43 10.04
C ALA A 126 -7.76 -6.36 10.71
N GLY A 127 -7.96 -5.21 10.04
CA GLY A 127 -8.81 -4.13 10.55
C GLY A 127 -8.37 -3.59 11.91
N TYR A 128 -7.07 -3.62 12.20
CA TYR A 128 -6.55 -3.17 13.50
C TYR A 128 -6.75 -1.66 13.68
N GLN A 129 -7.48 -1.26 14.71
CA GLN A 129 -7.69 0.12 15.14
C GLN A 129 -7.45 0.22 16.65
N ARG A 130 -6.88 1.34 17.11
CA ARG A 130 -6.52 1.59 18.52
C ARG A 130 -7.29 2.79 19.06
#